data_AF-A0A3M2AXJ5-F1
#
_entry.id   AF-A0A3M2AXJ5-F1
#
_cell.length_a   1.000
_cell.length_b   1.000
_cell.length_c   1.000
_cell.angle_alpha   90.00
_cell.angle_beta   90.00
_cell.angle_gamma   90.00
#
_symmetry.space_group_name_H-M   'P 1'
#
loop_
_entity.id
_entity.type
_entity.pdbx_description
1 polymer ?
#
loop_
_entity_poly.entity_id
_entity_poly.type
_entity_poly.pdbx_seq_one_letter_code
_entity_poly.pdbx_strand_id
1 'polypeptide(L)'
;MTNNDVFATLPKLRLPALLEGELQYLDLTSFMGQWLVFCCLSEFSPGDMMILARQDARLHHAGAKFLVLFPSPTSLHTIRRTQASLCRFPLLADPSERLIRALRIVPPLPADRVQTVIVEPAGKIRYHLTHSLNARGMEFMAEIFNYCRQHFTAETRPSQWPAGRFSYDPETKLLVCSEPSTIIHATHSDKRNRLMTTHHNSHPMKWTKLNICDCGRLHLTYGVVTLHFTRKEFVDFAGLISQLAAHLPSILPATRPYETRSTSTDQDSLLCC
;
A
#
# COMPACT_ATOMS: atom_id res chain seq x y z
N MET A 1 28.80 12.06 15.97
CA MET A 1 28.68 10.71 15.36
C MET A 1 28.06 10.88 13.99
N THR A 2 28.86 10.79 12.93
CA THR A 2 28.35 10.86 11.55
C THR A 2 27.65 9.54 11.25
N ASN A 3 26.31 9.59 11.15
CA ASN A 3 25.48 8.50 10.66
C ASN A 3 25.86 8.24 9.19
N ASN A 4 26.89 7.42 8.98
CA ASN A 4 27.11 6.76 7.71
C ASN A 4 25.93 5.79 7.55
N ASP A 5 24.86 6.27 6.91
CA ASP A 5 23.82 5.42 6.35
C ASP A 5 24.51 4.58 5.25
N VAL A 6 25.17 3.50 5.68
CA VAL A 6 25.60 2.41 4.82
C VAL A 6 24.31 1.78 4.34
N PHE A 7 23.83 2.28 3.20
CA PHE A 7 22.72 1.67 2.50
C PHE A 7 23.02 0.18 2.38
N ALA A 8 22.09 -0.63 2.87
CA ALA A 8 22.26 -2.06 2.80
C ALA A 8 22.37 -2.47 1.32
N THR A 9 23.37 -3.32 1.04
CA THR A 9 23.58 -3.90 -0.28
C THR A 9 22.83 -5.22 -0.38
N LEU A 10 22.37 -5.54 -1.58
CA LEU A 10 21.75 -6.82 -1.90
C LEU A 10 22.70 -7.95 -1.49
N PRO A 11 22.27 -8.88 -0.63
CA PRO A 11 23.13 -9.95 -0.16
C PRO A 11 23.37 -10.96 -1.29
N LYS A 12 24.57 -11.55 -1.32
CA LYS A 12 24.90 -12.66 -2.23
C LYS A 12 24.23 -13.94 -1.70
N LEU A 13 23.00 -14.20 -2.16
CA LEU A 13 22.19 -15.34 -1.72
C LEU A 13 21.59 -16.08 -2.92
N ARG A 14 21.43 -17.40 -2.73
CA ARG A 14 20.62 -18.26 -3.58
C ARG A 14 19.37 -18.65 -2.80
N LEU A 15 18.20 -18.50 -3.40
CA LEU A 15 16.91 -18.75 -2.75
C LEU A 15 16.09 -19.74 -3.57
N PRO A 16 15.30 -20.61 -2.91
CA PRO A 16 14.29 -21.38 -3.59
C PRO A 16 13.24 -20.44 -4.20
N ALA A 17 12.92 -20.69 -5.46
CA ALA A 17 12.01 -19.88 -6.26
C ALA A 17 11.11 -20.78 -7.10
N LEU A 18 9.81 -20.47 -7.12
CA LEU A 18 8.87 -21.04 -8.07
C LEU A 18 8.79 -20.09 -9.26
N LEU A 19 9.17 -20.56 -10.44
CA LEU A 19 9.13 -19.79 -11.69
C LEU A 19 8.51 -20.68 -12.78
N GLU A 20 7.48 -20.17 -13.45
CA GLU A 20 6.79 -20.89 -14.54
C GLU A 20 6.30 -22.30 -14.12
N GLY A 21 5.94 -22.46 -12.84
CA GLY A 21 5.48 -23.73 -12.28
C GLY A 21 6.58 -24.71 -11.87
N GLU A 22 7.86 -24.35 -12.06
CA GLU A 22 9.01 -25.18 -11.69
C GLU A 22 9.75 -24.60 -10.48
N LEU A 23 10.11 -25.48 -9.54
CA LEU A 23 10.87 -25.12 -8.35
C LEU A 23 12.37 -25.17 -8.69
N GLN A 24 13.06 -24.05 -8.52
CA GLN A 24 14.49 -23.92 -8.79
C GLN A 24 15.19 -23.01 -7.77
N TYR A 25 16.51 -22.97 -7.80
CA TYR A 25 17.29 -22.03 -7.00
C TYR A 25 17.70 -20.83 -7.83
N LEU A 26 17.28 -19.64 -7.41
CA LEU A 26 17.57 -18.38 -8.06
C LEU A 26 18.69 -17.64 -7.31
N ASP A 27 19.73 -17.26 -8.04
CA ASP A 27 20.86 -16.50 -7.50
C ASP A 27 20.59 -14.99 -7.64
N LEU A 28 20.50 -14.27 -6.53
CA LEU A 28 20.21 -12.83 -6.56
C LEU A 28 21.31 -12.02 -7.26
N THR A 29 22.54 -12.54 -7.33
CA THR A 29 23.65 -11.87 -8.03
C THR A 29 23.49 -11.87 -9.55
N SER A 30 22.68 -12.78 -10.10
CA SER A 30 22.37 -12.81 -11.54
C SER A 30 21.58 -11.60 -12.03
N PHE A 31 21.02 -10.80 -11.12
CA PHE A 31 20.30 -9.57 -11.43
C PHE A 31 21.12 -8.30 -11.25
N MET A 32 22.42 -8.41 -10.95
CA MET A 32 23.29 -7.24 -10.90
C MET A 32 23.30 -6.53 -12.26
N GLY A 33 23.29 -5.20 -12.25
CA GLY A 33 23.12 -4.38 -13.44
C GLY A 33 21.66 -4.13 -13.85
N GLN A 34 20.69 -4.69 -13.13
CA GLN A 34 19.26 -4.46 -13.36
C GLN A 34 18.59 -3.88 -12.12
N TRP A 35 17.52 -3.12 -12.33
CA TRP A 35 16.65 -2.70 -11.23
C TRP A 35 15.90 -3.92 -10.68
N LEU A 36 15.83 -4.05 -9.35
CA LEU A 36 15.02 -5.07 -8.69
C LEU A 36 13.93 -4.42 -7.84
N VAL A 37 12.75 -5.03 -7.88
CA VAL A 37 11.63 -4.66 -7.02
C VAL A 37 11.15 -5.92 -6.31
N PHE A 38 11.40 -6.00 -5.00
CA PHE A 38 10.91 -7.07 -4.14
C PHE A 38 9.55 -6.67 -3.58
N CYS A 39 8.49 -7.42 -3.85
CA CYS A 39 7.19 -7.26 -3.23
C CYS A 39 6.99 -8.38 -2.20
N CYS A 40 7.03 -8.04 -0.91
CA CYS A 40 6.87 -9.00 0.17
C CYS A 40 5.40 -9.13 0.58
N LEU A 41 4.89 -10.35 0.49
CA LEU A 41 3.51 -10.72 0.79
C LEU A 41 3.47 -11.63 2.02
N SER A 42 2.49 -11.40 2.91
CA SER A 42 2.23 -12.32 4.02
C SER A 42 1.47 -13.56 3.55
N GLU A 43 0.53 -13.39 2.61
CA GLU A 43 -0.32 -14.43 2.06
C GLU A 43 -0.48 -14.23 0.54
N PHE A 44 -0.87 -15.27 -0.17
CA PHE A 44 -1.11 -15.22 -1.61
C PHE A 44 -2.52 -15.71 -1.94
N SER A 45 -3.37 -14.79 -2.39
CA SER A 45 -4.68 -15.15 -2.92
C SER A 45 -4.66 -15.22 -4.45
N PRO A 46 -5.60 -15.96 -5.08
CA PRO A 46 -5.74 -15.97 -6.53
C PRO A 46 -6.01 -14.57 -7.12
N GLY A 47 -6.66 -13.67 -6.38
CA GLY A 47 -6.95 -12.30 -6.82
C GLY A 47 -5.69 -11.44 -6.94
N ASP A 48 -4.71 -11.68 -6.08
CA ASP A 48 -3.44 -10.95 -6.06
C ASP A 48 -2.62 -11.18 -7.33
N MET A 49 -2.75 -12.38 -7.91
CA MET A 49 -2.02 -12.77 -9.11
C MET A 49 -2.25 -11.82 -10.27
N MET A 50 -3.49 -11.39 -10.52
CA MET A 50 -3.79 -10.47 -11.61
C MET A 50 -3.13 -9.10 -11.41
N ILE A 51 -3.14 -8.62 -10.16
CA ILE A 51 -2.53 -7.34 -9.77
C ILE A 51 -1.01 -7.42 -9.94
N LEU A 52 -0.39 -8.49 -9.44
CA LEU A 52 1.05 -8.73 -9.51
C LEU A 52 1.53 -8.96 -10.95
N ALA A 53 0.78 -9.71 -11.77
CA ALA A 53 1.11 -9.94 -13.18
C ALA A 53 1.07 -8.65 -14.00
N ARG A 54 0.06 -7.78 -13.77
CA ARG A 54 0.01 -6.47 -14.41
C ARG A 54 1.22 -5.62 -14.01
N GLN A 55 1.62 -5.67 -12.74
CA GLN A 55 2.77 -4.92 -12.28
C GLN A 55 4.09 -5.47 -12.83
N ASP A 56 4.27 -6.78 -12.87
CA ASP A 56 5.44 -7.43 -13.47
C ASP A 56 5.62 -6.97 -14.92
N ALA A 57 4.56 -7.03 -15.73
CA ALA A 57 4.59 -6.52 -17.09
C ALA A 57 5.04 -5.05 -17.13
N ARG A 58 4.47 -4.18 -16.29
CA ARG A 58 4.83 -2.75 -16.23
C ARG A 58 6.30 -2.52 -15.87
N LEU A 59 6.82 -3.23 -14.86
CA LEU A 59 8.20 -3.12 -14.41
C LEU A 59 9.18 -3.71 -15.43
N HIS A 60 8.79 -4.81 -16.08
CA HIS A 60 9.59 -5.43 -17.14
C HIS A 60 9.79 -4.48 -18.33
N HIS A 61 8.72 -3.84 -18.81
CA HIS A 61 8.83 -2.80 -19.86
C HIS A 61 9.70 -1.62 -19.42
N ALA A 62 9.84 -1.39 -18.11
CA ALA A 62 10.66 -0.34 -17.55
C ALA A 62 12.12 -0.75 -17.29
N GLY A 63 12.51 -1.99 -17.63
CA GLY A 63 13.86 -2.52 -17.44
C GLY A 63 14.14 -3.00 -16.01
N ALA A 64 13.10 -3.31 -15.24
CA ALA A 64 13.24 -3.86 -13.89
C ALA A 64 12.76 -5.31 -13.81
N LYS A 65 13.33 -6.06 -12.88
CA LYS A 65 12.85 -7.40 -12.51
C LYS A 65 11.98 -7.31 -11.26
N PHE A 66 10.76 -7.80 -11.37
CA PHE A 66 9.84 -7.94 -10.24
C PHE A 66 10.00 -9.32 -9.59
N LEU A 67 10.12 -9.34 -8.28
CA LEU A 67 10.31 -10.55 -7.46
C LEU A 67 9.29 -10.51 -6.33
N VAL A 68 8.52 -11.57 -6.16
CA VAL A 68 7.59 -11.69 -5.02
C VAL A 68 8.25 -12.54 -3.95
N LEU A 69 8.25 -12.06 -2.70
CA LEU A 69 8.95 -12.69 -1.59
C LEU A 69 7.96 -13.11 -0.50
N PHE A 70 8.00 -14.39 -0.12
CA PHE A 70 7.24 -14.93 1.00
C PHE A 70 8.16 -15.18 2.21
N PRO A 71 7.82 -14.62 3.39
CA PRO A 71 8.54 -14.92 4.63
C PRO A 71 8.43 -16.38 5.05
N SER A 72 7.24 -16.95 4.94
CA SER A 72 7.01 -18.34 5.31
C SER A 72 7.08 -19.26 4.09
N PRO A 73 7.80 -20.40 4.15
CA PRO A 73 7.80 -21.40 3.09
C PRO A 73 6.43 -22.04 2.88
N THR A 74 5.56 -22.06 3.90
CA THR A 74 4.18 -22.57 3.79
C THR A 74 3.37 -21.85 2.72
N SER A 75 3.68 -20.57 2.46
CA SER A 75 2.99 -19.73 1.48
C SER A 75 3.25 -20.18 0.05
N LEU A 76 4.40 -20.78 -0.25
CA LEU A 76 4.64 -21.35 -1.58
C LEU A 76 3.84 -22.64 -1.80
N HIS A 77 3.67 -23.45 -0.75
CA HIS A 77 2.92 -24.71 -0.84
C HIS A 77 1.43 -24.50 -1.14
N THR A 78 0.86 -23.37 -0.72
CA THR A 78 -0.54 -23.03 -1.01
C THR A 78 -0.76 -22.65 -2.47
N ILE A 79 0.30 -22.30 -3.20
CA ILE A 79 0.22 -21.91 -4.60
C ILE A 79 0.12 -23.18 -5.44
N ARG A 80 -1.04 -23.39 -6.07
CA ARG A 80 -1.23 -24.55 -6.94
C ARG A 80 -0.28 -24.46 -8.13
N ARG A 81 0.23 -25.60 -8.60
CA ARG A 81 1.10 -25.64 -9.80
C ARG A 81 0.48 -24.94 -11.02
N THR A 82 -0.84 -25.09 -11.19
CA THR A 82 -1.62 -24.43 -12.25
C THR A 82 -1.69 -22.91 -12.12
N GLN A 83 -1.58 -22.38 -10.90
CA GLN A 83 -1.50 -20.94 -10.63
C GLN A 83 -0.09 -20.43 -10.86
N ALA A 84 0.92 -21.22 -10.46
CA ALA A 84 2.31 -20.89 -10.64
C ALA A 84 2.73 -20.77 -12.12
N SER A 85 2.16 -21.60 -13.00
CA SER A 85 2.42 -21.51 -14.45
C SER A 85 1.88 -20.22 -15.09
N LEU A 86 0.97 -19.51 -14.43
CA LEU A 86 0.48 -18.20 -14.88
C LEU A 86 1.41 -17.05 -14.43
N CYS A 87 2.29 -17.31 -13.46
CA CYS A 87 3.22 -16.32 -12.94
C CYS A 87 4.51 -16.32 -13.76
N ARG A 88 4.74 -15.23 -14.51
CA ARG A 88 6.00 -14.99 -15.27
C ARG A 88 7.11 -14.36 -14.43
N PHE A 89 6.79 -14.01 -13.18
CA PHE A 89 7.72 -13.47 -12.20
C PHE A 89 8.09 -14.55 -11.17
N PRO A 90 9.32 -14.53 -10.65
CA PRO A 90 9.74 -15.46 -9.60
C PRO A 90 9.00 -15.23 -8.29
N LEU A 91 8.53 -16.32 -7.70
CA LEU A 91 7.98 -16.40 -6.35
C LEU A 91 9.05 -17.00 -5.42
N LEU A 92 9.69 -16.16 -4.62
CA LEU A 92 10.80 -16.53 -3.74
C LEU A 92 10.27 -16.97 -2.37
N ALA A 93 10.86 -18.03 -1.81
CA ALA A 93 10.77 -18.31 -0.37
C ALA A 93 12.10 -18.00 0.31
N ASP A 94 12.02 -17.43 1.50
CA ASP A 94 13.18 -17.19 2.36
C ASP A 94 12.99 -17.91 3.71
N PRO A 95 13.09 -19.25 3.73
CA PRO A 95 12.84 -20.04 4.95
C PRO A 95 13.82 -19.72 6.09
N SER A 96 14.98 -19.13 5.77
CA SER A 96 16.00 -18.72 6.74
C SER A 96 15.88 -17.27 7.20
N GLU A 97 14.94 -16.52 6.60
CA GLU A 97 14.74 -15.07 6.76
C GLU A 97 16.02 -14.24 6.52
N ARG A 98 16.99 -14.77 5.78
CA ARG A 98 18.27 -14.09 5.53
C ARG A 98 18.09 -12.91 4.61
N LEU A 99 17.30 -13.07 3.55
CA LEU A 99 16.98 -11.98 2.64
C LEU A 99 16.07 -10.97 3.33
N ILE A 100 15.04 -11.40 4.05
CA ILE A 100 14.13 -10.49 4.79
C ILE A 100 14.90 -9.61 5.77
N ARG A 101 15.79 -10.18 6.58
CA ARG A 101 16.65 -9.41 7.49
C ARG A 101 17.58 -8.46 6.73
N ALA A 102 18.19 -8.92 5.64
CA ALA A 102 19.08 -8.09 4.81
C ALA A 102 18.33 -6.92 4.15
N LEU A 103 17.09 -7.15 3.72
CA LEU A 103 16.19 -6.15 3.16
C LEU A 103 15.44 -5.36 4.25
N ARG A 104 15.73 -5.58 5.54
CA ARG A 104 15.07 -4.90 6.67
C ARG A 104 13.53 -4.90 6.55
N ILE A 105 12.97 -5.98 6.02
CA ILE A 105 11.52 -6.19 5.93
C ILE A 105 11.04 -6.56 7.33
N VAL A 106 9.92 -5.97 7.77
CA VAL A 106 9.40 -6.15 9.13
C VAL A 106 8.05 -6.91 9.06
N PRO A 107 8.07 -8.25 9.07
CA PRO A 107 6.86 -9.04 9.23
C PRO A 107 6.38 -9.05 10.70
N PRO A 108 5.11 -9.40 10.98
CA PRO A 108 4.05 -9.70 10.01
C PRO A 108 3.42 -8.42 9.45
N LEU A 109 2.95 -8.48 8.20
CA LEU A 109 2.13 -7.43 7.60
C LEU A 109 0.65 -7.84 7.64
N PRO A 110 -0.30 -6.91 7.84
CA PRO A 110 -1.72 -7.17 7.63
C PRO A 110 -1.99 -7.80 6.25
N ALA A 111 -3.04 -8.60 6.12
CA ALA A 111 -3.33 -9.35 4.89
C ALA A 111 -3.49 -8.47 3.64
N ASP A 112 -3.93 -7.22 3.79
CA ASP A 112 -4.11 -6.26 2.69
C ASP A 112 -2.88 -5.39 2.43
N ARG A 113 -1.79 -5.58 3.19
CA ARG A 113 -0.57 -4.77 3.15
C ARG A 113 0.62 -5.58 2.68
N VAL A 114 1.47 -4.90 1.91
CA VAL A 114 2.68 -5.46 1.34
C VAL A 114 3.82 -4.50 1.54
N GLN A 115 5.02 -5.04 1.70
CA GLN A 115 6.24 -4.24 1.78
C GLN A 115 7.04 -4.40 0.51
N THR A 116 7.25 -3.30 -0.21
CA THR A 116 8.05 -3.28 -1.42
C THR A 116 9.43 -2.69 -1.14
N VAL A 117 10.48 -3.34 -1.62
CA VAL A 117 11.86 -2.87 -1.57
C VAL A 117 12.39 -2.67 -2.98
N ILE A 118 12.90 -1.47 -3.25
CA ILE A 118 13.47 -1.11 -4.55
C ILE A 118 14.99 -1.08 -4.44
N VAL A 119 15.65 -1.86 -5.29
CA VAL A 119 17.11 -2.00 -5.35
C VAL A 119 17.58 -1.54 -6.72
N GLU A 120 18.62 -0.72 -6.72
CA GLU A 120 19.19 -0.20 -7.97
C GLU A 120 20.15 -1.22 -8.63
N PRO A 121 20.57 -1.00 -9.89
CA PRO A 121 21.49 -1.87 -10.62
C PRO A 121 22.81 -2.20 -9.91
N ALA A 122 23.33 -1.27 -9.09
CA ALA A 122 24.53 -1.49 -8.28
C ALA A 122 24.30 -2.42 -7.08
N GLY A 123 23.08 -2.92 -6.87
CA GLY A 123 22.69 -3.75 -5.74
C GLY A 123 22.42 -2.94 -4.46
N LYS A 124 22.31 -1.62 -4.53
CA LYS A 124 22.05 -0.78 -3.35
C LYS A 124 20.55 -0.64 -3.13
N ILE A 125 20.10 -0.84 -1.90
CA ILE A 125 18.70 -0.63 -1.53
C ILE A 125 18.44 0.86 -1.46
N ARG A 126 17.38 1.32 -2.16
CA ARG A 126 17.01 2.74 -2.24
C ARG A 126 15.77 3.07 -1.43
N TYR A 127 14.75 2.22 -1.49
CA TYR A 127 13.46 2.50 -0.87
C TYR A 127 12.85 1.26 -0.20
N HIS A 128 12.14 1.52 0.89
CA HIS A 128 11.20 0.60 1.52
C HIS A 128 9.84 1.28 1.53
N LEU A 129 8.82 0.59 1.05
CA LEU A 129 7.46 1.11 0.92
C LEU A 129 6.52 0.11 1.56
N THR A 130 5.58 0.56 2.39
CA THR A 130 4.45 -0.26 2.81
C THR A 130 3.20 0.30 2.15
N HIS A 131 2.52 -0.51 1.35
CA HIS A 131 1.33 -0.10 0.62
C HIS A 131 0.28 -1.22 0.59
N SER A 132 -0.91 -0.92 0.09
CA SER A 132 -1.95 -1.94 -0.09
C SER A 132 -1.70 -2.76 -1.35
N LEU A 133 -2.10 -4.04 -1.34
CA LEU A 133 -2.10 -4.90 -2.53
C LEU A 133 -3.37 -4.68 -3.36
N ASN A 134 -3.50 -3.49 -3.94
CA ASN A 134 -4.57 -3.15 -4.85
C ASN A 134 -4.04 -2.26 -5.98
N ALA A 135 -4.86 -2.00 -6.99
CA ALA A 135 -4.46 -1.21 -8.16
C ALA A 135 -3.81 0.14 -7.78
N ARG A 136 -4.41 0.86 -6.82
CA ARG A 136 -3.91 2.16 -6.36
C ARG A 136 -2.56 2.04 -5.65
N GLY A 137 -2.39 1.06 -4.76
CA GLY A 137 -1.13 0.83 -4.06
C GLY A 137 0.01 0.45 -5.01
N MET A 138 -0.28 -0.37 -6.02
CA MET A 138 0.69 -0.75 -7.04
C MET A 138 1.05 0.40 -7.99
N GLU A 139 0.09 1.27 -8.30
CA GLU A 139 0.33 2.48 -9.09
C GLU A 139 1.26 3.45 -8.35
N PHE A 140 0.98 3.70 -7.07
CA PHE A 140 1.87 4.48 -6.21
C PHE A 140 3.29 3.88 -6.17
N MET A 141 3.42 2.56 -6.01
CA MET A 141 4.72 1.91 -6.06
C MET A 141 5.43 2.12 -7.41
N ALA A 142 4.71 2.05 -8.52
CA ALA A 142 5.26 2.29 -9.86
C ALA A 142 5.74 3.75 -10.05
N GLU A 143 5.05 4.72 -9.46
CA GLU A 143 5.47 6.12 -9.46
C GLU A 143 6.79 6.30 -8.72
N ILE A 144 6.91 5.74 -7.51
CA ILE A 144 8.15 5.77 -6.74
C ILE A 144 9.29 5.08 -7.50
N PHE A 145 9.01 3.94 -8.13
CA PHE A 145 10.00 3.26 -8.98
C PHE A 145 10.47 4.14 -10.14
N ASN A 146 9.55 4.81 -10.86
CA ASN A 146 9.92 5.70 -11.95
C ASN A 146 10.76 6.89 -11.47
N TYR A 147 10.42 7.47 -10.33
CA TYR A 147 11.24 8.49 -9.68
C TYR A 147 12.65 7.95 -9.39
N CYS A 148 12.76 6.75 -8.80
CA CYS A 148 14.06 6.14 -8.52
C CYS A 148 14.91 5.99 -9.78
N ARG A 149 14.28 5.50 -10.85
CA ARG A 149 14.95 5.26 -12.12
C ARG A 149 15.44 6.56 -12.75
N GLN A 150 14.67 7.64 -12.70
CA GLN A 150 15.06 8.94 -13.26
C GLN A 150 16.18 9.62 -12.46
N HIS A 151 16.20 9.42 -11.14
CA HIS A 151 17.10 10.16 -10.24
C HIS A 151 18.34 9.39 -9.77
N PHE A 152 18.41 8.06 -9.95
CA PHE A 152 19.54 7.25 -9.46
C PHE A 152 20.23 6.42 -10.55
N THR A 153 19.86 6.55 -11.82
CA THR A 153 20.68 5.98 -12.92
C THR A 153 21.93 6.85 -13.10
N ALA A 154 23.04 6.36 -12.54
CA ALA A 154 24.44 6.73 -12.76
C ALA A 154 24.74 8.24 -12.97
N GLU A 155 25.34 8.86 -11.95
CA GLU A 155 26.01 10.18 -11.90
C GLU A 155 25.26 11.38 -11.29
N THR A 156 23.99 11.27 -10.92
CA THR A 156 23.28 12.38 -10.26
C THR A 156 23.81 12.64 -8.85
N ARG A 157 24.57 13.74 -8.71
CA ARG A 157 24.97 14.32 -7.42
C ARG A 157 23.72 14.66 -6.58
N PRO A 158 23.74 14.46 -5.25
CA PRO A 158 22.59 14.67 -4.36
C PRO A 158 21.95 16.07 -4.32
N SER A 159 22.46 17.07 -5.07
CA SER A 159 22.04 18.47 -4.98
C SER A 159 20.88 18.85 -5.92
N GLN A 160 20.29 17.90 -6.66
CA GLN A 160 19.24 18.19 -7.67
C GLN A 160 17.89 17.52 -7.33
N TRP A 161 17.49 17.58 -6.06
CA TRP A 161 16.13 17.18 -5.69
C TRP A 161 15.12 18.16 -6.33
N PRO A 162 14.06 17.67 -7.01
CA PRO A 162 13.03 18.57 -7.52
C PRO A 162 12.29 19.20 -6.33
N ALA A 163 12.45 20.51 -6.18
CA ALA A 163 11.72 21.29 -5.19
C ALA A 163 10.22 21.17 -5.45
N GLY A 164 9.46 20.66 -4.47
CA GLY A 164 8.01 20.90 -4.39
C GLY A 164 7.07 19.70 -4.40
N ARG A 165 7.53 18.45 -4.65
CA ARG A 165 6.62 17.27 -4.66
C ARG A 165 6.82 16.29 -3.52
N PHE A 166 8.05 16.15 -3.05
CA PHE A 166 8.39 15.32 -1.90
C PHE A 166 9.35 16.11 -1.00
N SER A 167 9.00 16.26 0.27
CA SER A 167 9.89 16.78 1.31
C SER A 167 10.51 15.59 2.03
N TYR A 168 11.84 15.53 2.06
CA TYR A 168 12.55 14.61 2.92
C TYR A 168 12.59 15.19 4.32
N ASP A 169 11.99 14.49 5.29
CA ASP A 169 12.10 14.86 6.69
C ASP A 169 13.36 14.20 7.29
N PRO A 170 14.39 14.99 7.64
CA PRO A 170 15.64 14.46 8.17
C PRO A 170 15.49 13.87 9.58
N GLU A 171 14.45 14.22 10.34
CA GLU A 171 14.22 13.67 11.68
C GLU A 171 13.59 12.27 11.62
N THR A 172 12.59 12.08 10.75
CA THR A 172 11.90 10.79 10.63
C THR A 172 12.52 9.86 9.59
N LYS A 173 13.43 10.38 8.74
CA LYS A 173 13.98 9.70 7.56
C LYS A 173 12.89 9.26 6.57
N LEU A 174 11.76 9.97 6.54
CA LEU A 174 10.63 9.67 5.66
C LEU A 174 10.54 10.68 4.50
N LEU A 175 9.93 10.24 3.41
CA LEU A 175 9.53 11.11 2.31
C LEU A 175 8.06 11.48 2.46
N VAL A 176 7.79 12.77 2.56
CA VAL A 176 6.47 13.36 2.71
C VAL A 176 6.05 13.95 1.36
N CYS A 177 4.97 13.47 0.75
CA CYS A 177 4.43 14.06 -0.48
C CYS A 177 3.70 15.38 -0.13
N SER A 178 4.00 16.48 -0.83
CA SER A 178 3.49 17.83 -0.52
C SER A 178 2.20 18.23 -1.26
N GLU A 179 1.53 17.32 -1.97
CA GLU A 179 0.20 17.59 -2.55
C GLU A 179 -0.92 17.44 -1.48
N PRO A 180 -1.97 18.29 -1.52
CA PRO A 180 -3.01 18.34 -0.51
C PRO A 180 -3.99 17.17 -0.67
N SER A 181 -3.59 15.95 -0.30
CA SER A 181 -4.49 14.84 0.06
C SER A 181 -3.81 13.54 0.51
N THR A 182 -2.49 13.49 0.73
CA THR A 182 -1.88 12.28 1.32
C THR A 182 -0.69 12.59 2.23
N ILE A 183 -0.95 12.79 3.53
CA ILE A 183 0.08 12.67 4.57
C ILE A 183 0.10 11.19 4.98
N ILE A 184 1.19 10.48 4.66
CA ILE A 184 1.43 9.11 5.12
C ILE A 184 2.18 9.20 6.45
N HIS A 185 1.50 8.90 7.56
CA HIS A 185 2.18 8.62 8.82
C HIS A 185 2.61 7.15 8.86
N ALA A 186 3.91 6.94 9.04
CA ALA A 186 4.48 5.70 9.53
C ALA A 186 5.11 5.97 10.90
N THR A 187 4.37 5.73 11.99
CA THR A 187 4.96 5.50 13.31
C THR A 187 4.12 4.53 14.14
N HIS A 188 4.82 3.56 14.72
CA HIS A 188 4.37 2.68 15.79
C HIS A 188 4.07 3.51 17.05
N SER A 189 2.86 3.38 17.58
CA SER A 189 2.47 3.89 18.90
C SER A 189 1.87 2.72 19.68
N ASP A 190 2.72 2.08 20.47
CA ASP A 190 2.30 1.12 21.48
C ASP A 190 1.67 1.89 22.66
N LYS A 191 0.39 1.62 22.93
CA LYS A 191 -0.20 1.69 24.27
C LYS A 191 -1.56 1.01 24.27
N ARG A 192 -1.64 -0.04 25.09
CA ARG A 192 -2.84 -0.77 25.51
C ARG A 192 -4.00 0.19 25.84
N ASN A 193 -5.17 -0.10 25.28
CA ASN A 193 -6.41 -0.04 26.06
C ASN A 193 -7.39 -1.12 25.58
N ARG A 194 -7.76 -2.00 26.52
CA ARG A 194 -8.82 -2.99 26.38
C ARG A 194 -10.16 -2.26 26.38
N LEU A 195 -10.98 -2.45 25.35
CA LEU A 195 -12.43 -2.48 25.52
C LEU A 195 -13.03 -3.56 24.63
N MET A 196 -13.81 -4.44 25.26
CA MET A 196 -14.61 -5.47 24.61
C MET A 196 -15.78 -4.84 23.85
N THR A 197 -16.08 -5.36 22.66
CA THR A 197 -17.45 -5.43 22.13
C THR A 197 -17.59 -6.65 21.22
N THR A 198 -18.65 -7.42 21.47
CA THR A 198 -19.08 -8.64 20.80
C THR A 198 -19.86 -8.38 19.49
N HIS A 199 -19.88 -9.41 18.64
CA HIS A 199 -20.59 -9.66 17.37
C HIS A 199 -21.74 -8.73 16.90
N HIS A 200 -21.76 -8.37 15.60
CA HIS A 200 -22.70 -8.93 14.61
C HIS A 200 -22.37 -8.55 13.14
N ASN A 201 -22.56 -9.52 12.24
CA ASN A 201 -22.42 -9.41 10.79
C ASN A 201 -23.64 -8.70 10.18
N SER A 202 -23.44 -7.45 9.74
CA SER A 202 -24.19 -6.82 8.65
C SER A 202 -23.29 -5.69 8.15
N HIS A 203 -23.04 -5.57 6.84
CA HIS A 203 -22.11 -4.57 6.30
C HIS A 203 -22.54 -3.16 6.75
N PRO A 204 -21.82 -2.52 7.69
CA PRO A 204 -22.24 -1.22 8.17
C PRO A 204 -21.79 -0.19 7.14
N MET A 205 -22.70 0.70 6.80
CA MET A 205 -22.40 1.96 6.14
C MET A 205 -21.19 2.58 6.86
N LYS A 206 -20.12 2.88 6.12
CA LYS A 206 -18.85 3.37 6.70
C LYS A 206 -19.09 4.70 7.42
N TRP A 207 -19.27 4.66 8.74
CA TRP A 207 -19.43 5.87 9.52
C TRP A 207 -18.09 6.61 9.60
N THR A 208 -18.15 7.90 9.31
CA THR A 208 -17.03 8.81 9.58
C THR A 208 -16.97 9.01 11.09
N LYS A 209 -15.86 8.64 11.71
CA LYS A 209 -15.68 8.77 13.16
C LYS A 209 -14.67 9.86 13.45
N LEU A 210 -15.06 10.86 14.23
CA LEU A 210 -14.19 11.91 14.73
C LEU A 210 -13.90 11.65 16.22
N ASN A 211 -12.63 11.50 16.60
CA ASN A 211 -12.25 11.29 18.01
C ASN A 211 -11.12 12.23 18.40
N ILE A 212 -11.08 12.63 19.67
CA ILE A 212 -9.95 13.32 20.27
C ILE A 212 -9.13 12.28 21.03
N CYS A 213 -7.84 12.19 20.74
CA CYS A 213 -6.91 11.29 21.41
C CYS A 213 -6.41 11.91 22.73
N ASP A 214 -6.01 11.08 23.68
CA ASP A 214 -5.41 11.51 24.96
C ASP A 214 -4.12 12.33 24.77
N CYS A 215 -3.49 12.27 23.57
CA CYS A 215 -2.37 13.13 23.21
C CYS A 215 -2.77 14.55 22.77
N GLY A 216 -4.07 14.90 22.84
CA GLY A 216 -4.61 16.20 22.46
C GLY A 216 -4.74 16.43 20.95
N ARG A 217 -4.51 15.39 20.14
CA ARG A 217 -4.68 15.43 18.68
C ARG A 217 -6.04 14.90 18.26
N LEU A 218 -6.55 15.39 17.14
CA LEU A 218 -7.85 15.04 16.62
C LEU A 218 -7.70 14.06 15.45
N HIS A 219 -8.46 12.96 15.51
CA HIS A 219 -8.40 11.86 14.55
C HIS A 219 -9.71 11.80 13.76
N LEU A 220 -9.61 11.93 12.44
CA LEU A 220 -10.72 11.69 11.52
C LEU A 220 -10.52 10.34 10.86
N THR A 221 -11.39 9.38 11.17
CA THR A 221 -11.36 8.05 10.54
C THR A 221 -12.47 7.95 9.50
N TYR A 222 -12.08 7.67 8.26
CA TYR A 222 -12.98 7.39 7.15
C TYR A 222 -12.62 6.03 6.54
N GLY A 223 -13.41 5.00 6.91
CA GLY A 223 -13.11 3.61 6.55
C GLY A 223 -11.77 3.16 7.17
N VAL A 224 -10.80 2.82 6.32
CA VAL A 224 -9.47 2.33 6.74
C VAL A 224 -8.42 3.45 6.87
N VAL A 225 -8.78 4.69 6.55
CA VAL A 225 -7.89 5.84 6.61
C VAL A 225 -8.14 6.59 7.91
N THR A 226 -7.09 6.84 8.69
CA THR A 226 -7.14 7.75 9.84
C THR A 226 -6.20 8.91 9.59
N LEU A 227 -6.75 10.12 9.58
CA LEU A 227 -5.99 11.36 9.48
C LEU A 227 -5.77 11.91 10.89
N HIS A 228 -4.53 12.31 11.19
CA HIS A 228 -4.15 12.91 12.45
C HIS A 228 -3.96 14.41 12.25
N PHE A 229 -4.67 15.20 13.05
CA PHE A 229 -4.59 16.66 13.01
C PHE A 229 -4.12 17.20 14.35
N THR A 230 -3.21 18.16 14.31
CA THR A 230 -3.10 19.16 15.36
C THR A 230 -4.35 20.05 15.36
N ARG A 231 -4.56 20.82 16.43
CA ARG A 231 -5.69 21.76 16.52
C ARG A 231 -5.72 22.73 15.35
N LYS A 232 -4.55 23.28 14.96
CA LYS A 232 -4.44 24.24 13.85
C LYS A 232 -4.81 23.59 12.52
N GLU A 233 -4.20 22.44 12.20
CA GLU A 233 -4.45 21.72 10.95
C GLU A 233 -5.92 21.30 10.81
N PHE A 234 -6.58 20.93 11.92
CA PHE A 234 -8.00 20.60 11.88
C PHE A 234 -8.87 21.80 11.53
N VAL A 235 -8.59 22.97 12.11
CA VAL A 235 -9.32 24.21 11.82
C VAL A 235 -9.15 24.60 10.35
N ASP A 236 -7.91 24.51 9.83
CA ASP A 236 -7.61 24.80 8.44
C ASP A 236 -8.36 23.81 7.51
N PHE A 237 -8.33 22.51 7.83
CA PHE A 237 -9.06 21.48 7.11
C PHE A 237 -10.58 21.73 7.10
N ALA A 238 -11.17 22.04 8.26
CA ALA A 238 -12.60 22.33 8.38
C ALA A 238 -13.00 23.58 7.58
N GLY A 239 -12.14 24.60 7.54
CA GLY A 239 -12.32 25.78 6.70
C GLY A 239 -12.39 25.45 5.22
N LEU A 240 -11.47 24.61 4.73
CA LEU A 240 -11.45 24.16 3.33
C LEU A 240 -12.68 23.33 2.98
N ILE A 241 -13.10 22.40 3.84
CA ILE A 241 -14.33 21.62 3.61
C ILE A 241 -15.56 22.53 3.57
N SER A 242 -15.62 23.54 4.42
CA SER A 242 -16.73 24.51 4.44
C SER A 242 -16.79 25.35 3.16
N GLN A 243 -15.64 25.80 2.66
CA GLN A 243 -15.55 26.50 1.37
C GLN A 243 -15.97 25.59 0.21
N LEU A 244 -15.50 24.34 0.20
CA LEU A 244 -15.88 23.36 -0.82
C LEU A 244 -17.38 23.08 -0.78
N ALA A 245 -17.97 22.93 0.41
CA ALA A 245 -19.40 22.71 0.57
C ALA A 245 -20.24 23.88 0.06
N ALA A 246 -19.78 25.12 0.24
CA ALA A 246 -20.43 26.31 -0.29
C ALA A 246 -20.44 26.36 -1.84
N HIS A 247 -19.51 25.66 -2.50
CA HIS A 247 -19.43 25.56 -3.96
C HIS A 247 -20.15 24.35 -4.56
N LEU A 248 -20.59 23.38 -3.75
CA LEU A 248 -21.35 22.22 -4.24
C LEU A 248 -22.76 22.50 -4.81
N PRO A 249 -23.49 23.58 -4.45
CA PRO A 249 -24.83 23.85 -5.00
C PRO A 249 -24.88 24.12 -6.51
N SER A 250 -23.73 24.31 -7.18
CA SER A 250 -23.68 24.61 -8.62
C SER A 250 -23.37 23.40 -9.52
N ILE A 251 -23.07 22.22 -8.95
CA ILE A 251 -22.60 21.05 -9.74
C ILE A 251 -23.62 19.91 -9.80
N LEU A 252 -24.54 19.81 -8.83
CA LEU A 252 -25.55 18.76 -8.83
C LEU A 252 -26.87 19.31 -9.41
N PRO A 253 -27.35 18.79 -10.56
CA PRO A 253 -28.66 19.17 -11.07
C PRO A 253 -29.71 18.85 -10.01
N ALA A 254 -30.61 19.81 -9.77
CA ALA A 254 -31.70 19.68 -8.80
C ALA A 254 -32.38 18.31 -8.96
N THR A 255 -32.07 17.39 -8.04
CA THR A 255 -32.78 16.11 -7.95
C THR A 255 -34.21 16.46 -7.60
N ARG A 256 -35.13 16.20 -8.55
CA ARG A 256 -36.56 16.40 -8.34
C ARG A 256 -36.97 15.67 -7.05
N PRO A 257 -37.78 16.29 -6.19
CA PRO A 257 -38.29 15.63 -5.00
C PRO A 257 -38.98 14.33 -5.42
N TYR A 258 -38.56 13.24 -4.77
CA TYR A 258 -39.12 11.91 -4.97
C TYR A 258 -40.59 11.96 -4.57
N GLU A 259 -41.51 11.96 -5.54
CA GLU A 259 -42.93 11.83 -5.28
C GLU A 259 -43.16 10.50 -4.57
N THR A 260 -43.47 10.58 -3.27
CA THR A 260 -43.97 9.46 -2.48
C THR A 260 -45.25 8.95 -3.12
N ARG A 261 -45.14 7.85 -3.87
CA ARG A 261 -46.27 7.10 -4.41
C ARG A 261 -47.02 6.49 -3.24
N SER A 262 -48.09 7.14 -2.82
CA SER A 262 -49.07 6.62 -1.86
C SER A 262 -49.70 5.35 -2.44
N THR A 263 -49.32 4.20 -1.91
CA THR A 263 -50.02 2.93 -2.15
C THR A 263 -51.34 2.97 -1.39
N SER A 264 -52.43 3.25 -2.10
CA SER A 264 -53.78 3.03 -1.61
C SER A 264 -54.00 1.54 -1.43
N THR A 265 -54.27 1.16 -0.18
CA THR A 265 -54.76 -0.18 0.18
C THR A 265 -56.25 -0.20 -0.12
N ASP A 266 -56.65 -0.79 -1.25
CA ASP A 266 -58.04 -1.19 -1.45
C ASP A 266 -58.31 -2.43 -0.61
N GLN A 267 -58.86 -2.20 0.57
CA GLN A 267 -59.74 -3.15 1.24
C GLN A 267 -61.14 -2.92 0.69
N ASP A 268 -61.64 -3.86 -0.11
CA ASP A 268 -63.09 -4.03 -0.22
C ASP A 268 -63.47 -5.47 0.12
N SER A 269 -64.37 -5.54 1.08
CA SER A 269 -64.86 -6.74 1.74
C SER A 269 -66.32 -6.94 1.35
N LEU A 270 -66.71 -8.23 1.32
CA LEU A 270 -68.07 -8.77 1.56
C LEU A 270 -69.10 -8.72 0.42
N LEU A 271 -69.66 -9.90 0.12
CA LEU A 271 -71.04 -10.33 0.46
C LEU A 271 -71.25 -11.74 -0.17
N CYS A 272 -71.40 -12.82 0.60
CA CYS A 272 -72.68 -13.32 1.12
C CYS A 272 -73.81 -13.37 0.06
N CYS A 273 -73.96 -14.51 -0.61
CA CYS A 273 -75.16 -15.35 -0.69
C CYS A 273 -74.85 -16.60 -1.54
#